data_AF-A0A2T5J7Q9-F1
#
_entry.id   AF-A0A2T5J7Q9-F1
#
_cell.length_a   1.000
_cell.length_b   1.000
_cell.length_c   1.000
_cell.angle_alpha   90.00
_cell.angle_beta   90.00
_cell.angle_gamma   90.00
#
_symmetry.space_group_name_H-M   'P 1'
#
loop_
_entity.id
_entity.type
_entity.pdbx_description
1 polymer ?
#
loop_
_entity_poly.entity_id
_entity_poly.type
_entity_poly.pdbx_seq_one_letter_code
_entity_poly.pdbx_strand_id
1 'polypeptide(L)'
;MANTPAHCQNCGADLQADPAGALRCTYCGTVYAPQALQTPASGPNIASETPSSLDKDNNADWIVAVIGFLILIGMVIAKISTSRQEGEAALVQDSIRTAAYNRDTIPQVIDGLATARVEVSLHDREILQALNPVKIDIAGFRKLYRNARKEKSPVEIYLHDKTSPKSEKVNACYVYLTKGSAETSAWFTLQYAAEKWLLLNDATFLFDGKTYEYPVHFEHHRGHHQTWETSDQGTASEQIKALVNIAAAKKAQIKYIGELGTIIADIMPNQQAALQRQLQLYKGLLLGYDQPD
;
A
#
# COMPACT_ATOMS: atom_id res chain seq x y z
N MET A 1 42.97 -8.72 5.93
CA MET A 1 42.13 -8.14 4.87
C MET A 1 40.92 -7.54 5.55
N ALA A 2 40.69 -6.24 5.43
CA ALA A 2 39.52 -5.61 6.02
C ALA A 2 38.26 -6.21 5.39
N ASN A 3 37.27 -6.54 6.21
CA ASN A 3 36.03 -7.17 5.77
C ASN A 3 35.17 -6.10 5.09
N THR A 4 35.28 -5.99 3.76
CA THR A 4 34.50 -5.03 2.97
C THR A 4 33.02 -5.38 3.08
N PRO A 5 32.15 -4.45 3.55
CA PRO A 5 30.73 -4.77 3.69
C PRO A 5 30.11 -5.02 2.32
N ALA A 6 29.33 -6.10 2.19
CA ALA A 6 28.56 -6.38 0.97
C ALA A 6 27.34 -5.46 0.83
N HIS A 7 26.83 -4.94 1.97
CA HIS A 7 25.63 -4.11 2.03
C HIS A 7 25.89 -2.82 2.81
N CYS A 8 25.12 -1.78 2.49
CA CYS A 8 25.15 -0.51 3.16
C CYS A 8 24.74 -0.67 4.63
N GLN A 9 25.57 -0.25 5.56
CA GLN A 9 25.28 -0.27 7.00
C GLN A 9 24.16 0.71 7.40
N ASN A 10 23.87 1.73 6.58
CA ASN A 10 22.83 2.71 6.86
C ASN A 10 21.42 2.22 6.45
N CYS A 11 21.27 1.66 5.24
CA CYS A 11 19.95 1.27 4.71
C CYS A 11 19.83 -0.22 4.33
N GLY A 12 20.93 -0.98 4.27
CA GLY A 12 20.92 -2.39 3.88
C GLY A 12 20.94 -2.65 2.37
N ALA A 13 20.95 -1.61 1.52
CA ALA A 13 21.04 -1.79 0.07
C ALA A 13 22.44 -2.28 -0.35
N ASP A 14 22.51 -2.97 -1.49
CA ASP A 14 23.78 -3.38 -2.08
C ASP A 14 24.69 -2.19 -2.38
N LEU A 15 26.00 -2.38 -2.18
CA LEU A 15 27.02 -1.36 -2.46
C LEU A 15 27.58 -1.53 -3.87
N GLN A 16 27.87 -0.41 -4.52
CA GLN A 16 28.54 -0.37 -5.82
C GLN A 16 29.91 0.29 -5.67
N ALA A 17 30.93 -0.29 -6.30
CA ALA A 17 32.24 0.35 -6.39
C ALA A 17 32.15 1.52 -7.37
N ASP A 18 32.61 2.70 -6.94
CA ASP A 18 32.80 3.83 -7.82
C ASP A 18 34.14 3.71 -8.58
N PRO A 19 34.35 4.49 -9.66
CA PRO A 19 35.59 4.45 -10.43
C PRO A 19 36.85 4.81 -9.62
N ALA A 20 36.71 5.48 -8.48
CA ALA A 20 37.80 5.83 -7.58
C ALA A 20 38.09 4.73 -6.54
N GLY A 21 37.37 3.60 -6.59
CA GLY A 21 37.54 2.47 -5.69
C GLY A 21 36.84 2.62 -4.34
N ALA A 22 36.04 3.68 -4.13
CA ALA A 22 35.19 3.80 -2.96
C ALA A 22 33.90 3.00 -3.16
N LEU A 23 33.33 2.45 -2.09
CA LEU A 23 32.01 1.84 -2.16
C LEU A 23 30.95 2.89 -1.88
N ARG A 24 29.91 2.93 -2.72
CA ARG A 24 28.78 3.84 -2.59
C ARG A 24 27.47 3.07 -2.56
N CYS A 25 26.58 3.50 -1.67
CA CYS A 25 25.21 3.06 -1.69
C CYS A 25 24.41 3.95 -2.65
N THR A 26 23.96 3.41 -3.77
CA THR A 26 23.13 4.15 -4.75
C THR A 26 21.75 4.52 -4.20
N TYR A 27 21.28 3.79 -3.18
CA TYR A 27 20.00 4.04 -2.55
C TYR A 27 20.02 5.29 -1.65
N CYS A 28 20.86 5.30 -0.61
CA CYS A 28 20.89 6.38 0.39
C CYS A 28 22.06 7.37 0.24
N GLY A 29 22.98 7.13 -0.69
CA GLY A 29 24.13 8.02 -0.95
C GLY A 29 25.32 7.85 0.00
N THR A 30 25.26 6.95 0.99
CA THR A 30 26.39 6.69 1.89
C THR A 30 27.63 6.24 1.12
N VAL A 31 28.78 6.86 1.41
CA VAL A 31 30.08 6.54 0.81
C VAL A 31 30.99 5.92 1.87
N TYR A 32 31.63 4.82 1.53
CA TYR A 32 32.64 4.14 2.32
C TYR A 32 33.99 4.41 1.65
N ALA A 33 34.79 5.26 2.28
CA ALA A 33 36.13 5.55 1.79
C ALA A 33 36.98 4.26 1.81
N PRO A 34 37.82 4.02 0.79
CA PRO A 34 38.81 2.96 0.87
C PRO A 34 39.68 3.28 2.09
N GLN A 35 39.85 2.30 2.99
CA GLN A 35 40.84 2.43 4.05
C GLN A 35 42.20 2.61 3.36
N ALA A 36 42.68 3.85 3.29
CA ALA A 36 44.08 4.10 3.00
C ALA A 36 44.87 3.21 3.96
N LEU A 37 45.83 2.44 3.43
CA LEU A 37 46.82 1.70 4.22
C LEU A 37 47.36 2.65 5.29
N GLN A 38 46.83 2.56 6.51
CA GLN A 38 47.32 3.33 7.63
C GLN A 38 48.68 2.75 7.99
N THR A 39 49.74 3.38 7.51
CA THR A 39 51.06 3.23 8.11
C THR A 39 50.93 3.67 9.57
N PRO A 40 51.34 2.85 10.55
CA PRO A 40 51.17 3.20 11.96
C PRO A 40 52.07 4.39 12.31
N ALA A 41 51.46 5.57 12.43
CA ALA A 41 52.10 6.73 13.04
C ALA A 41 51.69 6.77 14.52
N SER A 42 52.69 6.54 15.37
CA SER A 42 52.61 6.53 16.82
C SER A 42 52.50 7.94 17.42
N GLY A 43 51.42 8.18 18.17
CA GLY A 43 51.33 9.06 19.36
C GLY A 43 50.81 10.50 19.15
N PRO A 44 50.49 11.25 20.24
CA PRO A 44 50.02 10.86 21.58
C PRO A 44 48.62 11.43 21.94
N ASN A 45 48.06 10.91 23.03
CA ASN A 45 46.78 11.26 23.65
C ASN A 45 46.59 12.77 23.90
N ILE A 46 45.41 13.30 23.54
CA ILE A 46 44.89 14.57 24.04
C ILE A 46 43.53 14.29 24.69
N ALA A 47 43.43 14.67 25.97
CA ALA A 47 42.26 14.54 26.83
C ALA A 47 41.06 15.34 26.28
N SER A 48 39.86 14.78 26.39
CA SER A 48 38.60 15.50 26.19
C SER A 48 37.92 15.73 27.53
N GLU A 49 37.70 17.00 27.84
CA GLU A 49 36.88 17.47 28.95
C GLU A 49 35.39 17.31 28.62
N THR A 50 34.63 16.96 29.66
CA THR A 50 33.16 16.85 29.65
C THR A 50 32.55 18.16 30.13
N PRO A 51 31.38 18.58 29.60
CA PRO A 51 30.44 19.31 30.43
C PRO A 51 29.04 18.69 30.47
N SER A 52 28.63 18.41 31.71
CA SER A 52 27.36 18.74 32.38
C SER A 52 26.01 18.66 31.66
N SER A 53 25.15 17.88 32.30
CA SER A 53 23.69 17.87 32.36
C SER A 53 22.95 19.21 32.22
N LEU A 54 21.75 19.16 31.62
CA LEU A 54 20.68 20.13 31.85
C LEU A 54 19.31 19.45 32.00
N ASP A 55 18.42 20.17 32.67
CA ASP A 55 17.39 19.73 33.61
C ASP A 55 16.10 19.06 33.09
N LYS A 56 15.47 18.37 34.04
CA LYS A 56 14.03 18.05 34.08
C LYS A 56 13.22 19.32 34.29
N ASP A 57 12.10 19.46 33.60
CA ASP A 57 10.95 20.17 34.14
C ASP A 57 9.63 19.42 33.90
N ASN A 58 8.87 19.33 34.99
CA ASN A 58 7.50 18.85 35.06
C ASN A 58 6.57 19.98 34.63
N ASN A 59 5.43 19.68 34.01
CA ASN A 59 4.19 20.40 34.34
C ASN A 59 2.96 19.58 33.94
N ALA A 60 2.20 19.22 34.98
CA ALA A 60 0.87 18.68 34.93
C ALA A 60 -0.10 19.86 34.84
N ASP A 61 -0.87 19.98 33.74
CA ASP A 61 -2.00 20.92 33.70
C ASP A 61 -3.04 20.67 32.57
N TRP A 62 -3.22 19.44 32.09
CA TRP A 62 -4.15 19.15 30.98
C TRP A 62 -5.50 18.52 31.39
N ILE A 63 -5.76 18.32 32.69
CA ILE A 63 -6.90 17.50 33.15
C ILE A 63 -8.27 18.25 33.14
N VAL A 64 -8.31 19.57 33.01
CA VAL A 64 -9.59 20.32 33.11
C VAL A 64 -10.31 20.50 31.76
N ALA A 65 -9.65 20.27 30.62
CA ALA A 65 -10.24 20.52 29.28
C ALA A 65 -11.09 19.35 28.72
N VAL A 66 -11.02 18.15 29.31
CA VAL A 66 -11.63 16.93 28.73
C VAL A 66 -13.14 16.81 29.04
N ILE A 67 -13.64 17.45 30.11
CA ILE A 67 -15.03 17.28 30.56
C ILE A 67 -16.02 18.18 29.78
N GLY A 68 -15.56 19.31 29.23
CA GLY A 68 -16.41 20.22 28.45
C GLY A 68 -16.75 19.72 27.03
N PHE A 69 -15.92 18.85 26.43
CA PHE A 69 -16.06 18.43 25.03
C PHE A 69 -17.08 17.28 24.83
N LEU A 70 -17.39 16.52 25.88
CA LEU A 70 -18.31 15.37 25.78
C LEU A 70 -19.80 15.77 25.76
N ILE A 71 -20.15 16.94 26.30
CA ILE A 71 -21.56 17.39 26.34
C ILE A 71 -22.01 17.95 24.97
N LEU A 72 -21.09 18.49 24.16
CA LEU A 72 -21.40 19.03 22.83
C LEU A 72 -21.60 17.94 21.75
N ILE A 73 -20.95 16.78 21.88
CA ILE A 73 -21.10 15.66 20.95
C ILE A 73 -22.50 15.02 21.07
N GLY A 74 -23.09 15.01 22.27
CA GLY A 74 -24.42 14.44 22.51
C GLY A 74 -25.56 15.18 21.78
N MET A 75 -25.45 16.50 21.59
CA MET A 75 -26.52 17.28 20.95
C MET A 75 -26.50 17.22 19.41
N VAL A 76 -25.36 16.89 18.80
CA VAL A 76 -25.25 16.77 17.33
C VAL A 76 -25.82 15.44 16.82
N ILE A 77 -25.73 14.36 17.60
CA ILE A 77 -26.23 13.03 17.21
C ILE A 77 -27.77 12.99 17.19
N ALA A 78 -28.45 13.74 18.05
CA ALA A 78 -29.92 13.76 18.10
C ALA A 78 -30.59 14.50 16.92
N LYS A 79 -29.87 15.37 16.20
CA LYS A 79 -30.43 16.10 15.04
C LYS A 79 -30.32 15.36 13.70
N ILE A 80 -29.45 14.35 13.59
CA ILE A 80 -29.20 13.63 12.33
C ILE A 80 -30.13 12.41 12.16
N SER A 81 -30.72 11.89 13.23
CA SER A 81 -31.62 10.73 13.17
C SER A 81 -33.05 11.04 12.69
N THR A 82 -33.44 12.32 12.60
CA THR A 82 -34.83 12.71 12.30
C THR A 82 -35.05 13.10 10.83
N SER A 83 -34.01 13.19 10.00
CA SER A 83 -34.12 13.66 8.59
C SER A 83 -33.98 12.55 7.54
N ARG A 84 -34.02 11.26 7.93
CA ARG A 84 -33.74 10.13 7.03
C ARG A 84 -34.89 9.13 6.90
N GLN A 85 -36.15 9.58 6.99
CA GLN A 85 -37.33 8.73 6.81
C GLN A 85 -38.34 9.19 5.73
N GLU A 86 -38.03 10.23 4.94
CA GLU A 86 -38.92 10.65 3.84
C GLU A 86 -38.09 10.76 2.55
N GLY A 87 -38.04 9.71 1.73
CA GLY A 87 -37.32 9.83 0.46
C GLY A 87 -37.10 8.61 -0.44
N GLU A 88 -37.58 7.41 -0.12
CA GLU A 88 -37.42 6.25 -1.03
C GLU A 88 -38.72 5.44 -1.14
N ALA A 89 -39.66 5.95 -1.94
CA ALA A 89 -40.84 5.22 -2.41
C ALA A 89 -41.29 5.76 -3.78
N ALA A 90 -40.45 5.63 -4.80
CA ALA A 90 -40.84 5.69 -6.22
C ALA A 90 -39.68 5.20 -7.09
N LEU A 91 -39.99 4.45 -8.15
CA LEU A 91 -39.09 3.95 -9.22
C LEU A 91 -38.46 2.55 -9.02
N VAL A 92 -39.30 1.51 -8.94
CA VAL A 92 -38.96 0.20 -9.52
C VAL A 92 -40.22 -0.43 -10.12
N GLN A 93 -40.56 -0.02 -11.34
CA GLN A 93 -41.45 -0.77 -12.21
C GLN A 93 -41.25 -0.24 -13.63
N ASP A 94 -40.39 -0.88 -14.42
CA ASP A 94 -40.64 -1.23 -15.84
C ASP A 94 -39.34 -1.73 -16.49
N SER A 95 -39.30 -3.00 -16.91
CA SER A 95 -38.50 -3.57 -18.01
C SER A 95 -38.42 -5.11 -17.93
N ILE A 96 -39.57 -5.78 -18.08
CA ILE A 96 -39.62 -7.18 -18.54
C ILE A 96 -40.55 -7.24 -19.74
N ARG A 97 -39.96 -7.19 -20.94
CA ARG A 97 -40.47 -7.59 -22.28
C ARG A 97 -39.45 -7.02 -23.27
N THR A 98 -38.70 -7.80 -24.05
CA THR A 98 -39.18 -8.62 -25.17
C THR A 98 -37.96 -9.30 -25.79
N ALA A 99 -37.98 -10.63 -25.99
CA ALA A 99 -37.26 -11.32 -27.08
C ALA A 99 -37.67 -12.80 -27.12
N ALA A 100 -38.90 -13.05 -27.58
CA ALA A 100 -39.24 -14.33 -28.19
C ALA A 100 -38.83 -14.23 -29.67
N TYR A 101 -37.77 -14.95 -30.08
CA TYR A 101 -37.42 -15.10 -31.48
C TYR A 101 -37.02 -16.56 -31.77
N ASN A 102 -37.91 -17.20 -32.55
CA ASN A 102 -37.77 -18.40 -33.38
C ASN A 102 -37.08 -19.65 -32.82
N ARG A 103 -37.95 -20.53 -32.33
CA ARG A 103 -37.83 -21.98 -32.33
C ARG A 103 -37.93 -22.49 -33.78
N ASP A 104 -37.23 -23.59 -34.08
CA ASP A 104 -37.35 -24.46 -35.27
C ASP A 104 -36.33 -24.22 -36.40
N THR A 105 -35.06 -24.62 -36.18
CA THR A 105 -34.34 -25.49 -37.14
C THR A 105 -33.10 -26.16 -36.53
N ILE A 106 -32.99 -27.48 -36.77
CA ILE A 106 -31.82 -28.40 -36.68
C ILE A 106 -31.62 -29.20 -35.37
N PRO A 107 -31.75 -30.56 -35.42
CA PRO A 107 -31.46 -31.49 -34.33
C PRO A 107 -30.09 -32.20 -34.48
N GLN A 108 -29.19 -32.07 -33.51
CA GLN A 108 -28.13 -33.04 -33.13
C GLN A 108 -27.73 -32.72 -31.67
N VAL A 109 -28.39 -33.31 -30.68
CA VAL A 109 -28.00 -34.53 -29.95
C VAL A 109 -26.61 -34.41 -29.29
N ILE A 110 -26.65 -34.00 -28.01
CA ILE A 110 -25.81 -34.46 -26.88
C ILE A 110 -24.29 -34.27 -27.05
N ASP A 111 -23.75 -33.12 -26.61
CA ASP A 111 -22.63 -33.06 -25.65
C ASP A 111 -22.30 -31.59 -25.27
N GLY A 112 -23.15 -30.94 -24.47
CA GLY A 112 -23.01 -29.49 -24.20
C GLY A 112 -23.42 -29.05 -22.79
N LEU A 113 -23.58 -29.98 -21.86
CA LEU A 113 -23.80 -29.69 -20.44
C LEU A 113 -22.56 -30.06 -19.62
N ALA A 114 -21.41 -29.51 -20.01
CA ALA A 114 -20.22 -29.54 -19.19
C ALA A 114 -19.39 -28.27 -19.44
N THR A 115 -19.05 -27.59 -18.34
CA THR A 115 -18.04 -26.53 -18.25
C THR A 115 -18.36 -25.19 -18.93
N ALA A 116 -19.21 -24.40 -18.29
CA ALA A 116 -18.96 -22.95 -18.20
C ALA A 116 -17.74 -22.74 -17.27
N ARG A 117 -16.55 -23.17 -17.72
CA ARG A 117 -15.30 -22.69 -17.12
C ARG A 117 -15.16 -21.27 -17.60
N VAL A 118 -15.23 -20.31 -16.67
CA VAL A 118 -14.79 -18.93 -16.91
C VAL A 118 -13.40 -19.04 -17.54
N GLU A 119 -13.27 -18.67 -18.81
CA GLU A 119 -11.96 -18.52 -19.43
C GLU A 119 -11.26 -17.39 -18.68
N VAL A 120 -10.43 -17.77 -17.70
CA VAL A 120 -9.56 -16.84 -16.98
C VAL A 120 -8.79 -16.06 -18.04
N SER A 121 -8.97 -14.74 -18.04
CA SER A 121 -8.37 -13.85 -19.04
C SER A 121 -6.85 -14.00 -19.04
N LEU A 122 -6.19 -13.71 -20.16
CA LEU A 122 -4.71 -13.76 -20.22
C LEU A 122 -4.10 -12.90 -19.11
N HIS A 123 -4.70 -11.73 -18.86
CA HIS A 123 -4.31 -10.82 -17.79
C HIS A 123 -4.41 -11.49 -16.40
N ASP A 124 -5.55 -12.10 -16.07
CA ASP A 124 -5.75 -12.77 -14.77
C ASP A 124 -4.75 -13.91 -14.56
N ARG A 125 -4.34 -14.63 -15.62
CA ARG A 125 -3.33 -15.69 -15.52
C ARG A 125 -1.96 -15.13 -15.14
N GLU A 126 -1.55 -14.02 -15.74
CA GLU A 126 -0.29 -13.36 -15.40
C GLU A 126 -0.29 -12.85 -13.96
N ILE A 127 -1.41 -12.27 -13.53
CA ILE A 127 -1.60 -11.81 -12.15
C ILE A 127 -1.59 -13.00 -11.17
N LEU A 128 -2.30 -14.09 -11.47
CA LEU A 128 -2.28 -15.30 -10.65
C LEU A 128 -0.88 -15.94 -10.57
N GLN A 129 -0.10 -15.87 -11.65
CA GLN A 129 1.30 -16.30 -11.64
C GLN A 129 2.14 -15.42 -10.71
N ALA A 130 1.97 -14.10 -10.77
CA ALA A 130 2.63 -13.16 -9.86
C ALA A 130 2.24 -13.41 -8.38
N LEU A 131 0.97 -13.77 -8.14
CA LEU A 131 0.43 -14.12 -6.82
C LEU A 131 0.70 -15.58 -6.40
N ASN A 132 1.44 -16.37 -7.17
CA ASN A 132 1.70 -17.77 -6.82
C ASN A 132 2.29 -17.95 -5.41
N PRO A 133 3.27 -17.12 -4.95
CA PRO A 133 3.81 -17.23 -3.58
C PRO A 133 2.79 -16.94 -2.47
N VAL A 134 1.71 -16.21 -2.79
CA VAL A 134 0.68 -15.82 -1.82
C VAL A 134 -0.23 -17.02 -1.53
N LYS A 135 -0.23 -17.49 -0.28
CA LYS A 135 -1.08 -18.61 0.14
C LYS A 135 -2.43 -18.11 0.62
N ILE A 136 -3.50 -18.66 0.05
CA ILE A 136 -4.88 -18.42 0.48
C ILE A 136 -5.74 -19.64 0.14
N ASP A 137 -6.58 -20.06 1.08
CA ASP A 137 -7.61 -21.08 0.88
C ASP A 137 -9.01 -20.42 0.94
N ILE A 138 -10.06 -21.18 0.63
CA ILE A 138 -11.44 -20.66 0.62
C ILE A 138 -11.85 -20.14 2.01
N ALA A 139 -11.48 -20.84 3.09
CA ALA A 139 -11.84 -20.44 4.45
C ALA A 139 -11.16 -19.12 4.87
N GLY A 140 -9.86 -19.00 4.61
CA GLY A 140 -9.07 -17.79 4.82
C GLY A 140 -9.59 -16.63 3.96
N PHE A 141 -9.90 -16.88 2.69
CA PHE A 141 -10.50 -15.90 1.80
C PHE A 141 -11.84 -15.39 2.36
N ARG A 142 -12.76 -16.30 2.70
CA ARG A 142 -14.08 -15.93 3.27
C ARG A 142 -13.92 -15.12 4.56
N LYS A 143 -12.89 -15.38 5.37
CA LYS A 143 -12.57 -14.58 6.56
C LYS A 143 -12.06 -13.18 6.19
N LEU A 144 -11.13 -13.07 5.23
CA LEU A 144 -10.62 -11.78 4.77
C LEU A 144 -11.73 -10.96 4.09
N TYR A 145 -12.47 -11.56 3.16
CA TYR A 145 -13.55 -10.91 2.43
C TYR A 145 -14.63 -10.39 3.37
N ARG A 146 -15.06 -11.16 4.39
CA ARG A 146 -16.01 -10.67 5.41
C ARG A 146 -15.46 -9.48 6.20
N ASN A 147 -14.16 -9.51 6.51
CA ASN A 147 -13.50 -8.45 7.26
C ASN A 147 -13.10 -7.23 6.41
N ALA A 148 -13.02 -7.33 5.09
CA ALA A 148 -12.71 -6.18 4.26
C ALA A 148 -13.74 -5.05 4.48
N ARG A 149 -13.23 -3.81 4.58
CA ARG A 149 -14.07 -2.61 4.49
C ARG A 149 -14.56 -2.51 3.05
N LYS A 150 -15.88 -2.34 2.87
CA LYS A 150 -16.52 -2.31 1.55
C LYS A 150 -17.15 -0.95 1.35
N GLU A 151 -16.80 -0.31 0.25
CA GLU A 151 -17.43 0.92 -0.21
C GLU A 151 -18.10 0.58 -1.55
N LYS A 152 -19.40 0.85 -1.66
CA LYS A 152 -20.20 0.43 -2.83
C LYS A 152 -20.46 1.65 -3.72
N SER A 153 -20.15 1.52 -4.99
CA SER A 153 -20.68 2.39 -6.05
C SER A 153 -21.79 1.65 -6.82
N PRO A 154 -22.47 2.31 -7.76
CA PRO A 154 -23.47 1.65 -8.61
C PRO A 154 -22.90 0.52 -9.48
N VAL A 155 -21.59 0.55 -9.78
CA VAL A 155 -20.94 -0.37 -10.75
C VAL A 155 -19.90 -1.28 -10.11
N GLU A 156 -19.33 -0.89 -8.97
CA GLU A 156 -18.18 -1.56 -8.37
C GLU A 156 -18.26 -1.59 -6.85
N ILE A 157 -17.55 -2.54 -6.26
CA ILE A 157 -17.27 -2.60 -4.83
C ILE A 157 -15.77 -2.35 -4.63
N TYR A 158 -15.44 -1.32 -3.86
CA TYR A 158 -14.09 -1.07 -3.38
C TYR A 158 -13.85 -1.86 -2.10
N LEU A 159 -12.78 -2.66 -2.08
CA LEU A 159 -12.40 -3.54 -0.98
C LEU A 159 -11.08 -3.07 -0.38
N HIS A 160 -11.16 -2.55 0.84
CA HIS A 160 -10.00 -2.09 1.59
C HIS A 160 -9.71 -3.03 2.76
N ASP A 161 -8.44 -3.13 3.15
CA ASP A 161 -8.11 -3.65 4.46
C ASP A 161 -8.71 -2.73 5.54
N LYS A 162 -9.10 -3.29 6.69
CA LYS A 162 -9.65 -2.46 7.78
C LYS A 162 -8.64 -1.42 8.28
N THR A 163 -7.34 -1.70 8.16
CA THR A 163 -6.28 -0.79 8.60
C THR A 163 -5.88 0.21 7.52
N SER A 164 -6.40 0.11 6.29
CA SER A 164 -6.15 1.10 5.25
C SER A 164 -6.71 2.47 5.69
N PRO A 165 -5.98 3.57 5.46
CA PRO A 165 -6.46 4.91 5.74
C PRO A 165 -7.83 5.20 5.11
N LYS A 166 -8.52 6.18 5.71
CA LYS A 166 -9.76 6.78 5.17
C LYS A 166 -9.56 8.21 4.71
N SER A 167 -8.33 8.70 4.79
CA SER A 167 -7.94 10.06 4.42
C SER A 167 -6.56 9.99 3.81
N GLU A 168 -6.31 10.85 2.83
CA GLU A 168 -5.01 10.98 2.17
C GLU A 168 -4.00 11.81 2.98
N LYS A 169 -4.43 12.40 4.10
CA LYS A 169 -3.61 13.29 4.93
C LYS A 169 -2.70 12.54 5.92
N VAL A 170 -2.31 11.32 5.59
CA VAL A 170 -1.47 10.46 6.41
C VAL A 170 -0.41 9.76 5.56
N ASN A 171 0.69 9.35 6.18
CA ASN A 171 1.70 8.55 5.49
C ASN A 171 1.21 7.11 5.36
N ALA A 172 1.10 6.61 4.13
CA ALA A 172 0.59 5.28 3.89
C ALA A 172 1.15 4.62 2.63
N CYS A 173 1.20 3.29 2.68
CA CYS A 173 1.52 2.40 1.57
C CYS A 173 0.55 1.22 1.67
N TYR A 174 -0.40 1.11 0.73
CA TYR A 174 -1.42 0.07 0.78
C TYR A 174 -1.97 -0.27 -0.61
N VAL A 175 -2.68 -1.40 -0.68
CA VAL A 175 -3.45 -1.81 -1.86
C VAL A 175 -4.94 -1.81 -1.51
N TYR A 176 -5.78 -1.38 -2.43
CA TYR A 176 -7.21 -1.70 -2.42
C TYR A 176 -7.62 -2.39 -3.72
N LEU A 177 -8.77 -3.05 -3.70
CA LEU A 177 -9.27 -3.78 -4.86
C LEU A 177 -10.57 -3.16 -5.33
N THR A 178 -10.76 -3.07 -6.64
CA THR A 178 -12.06 -2.84 -7.26
C THR A 178 -12.62 -4.17 -7.70
N LYS A 179 -13.90 -4.42 -7.43
CA LYS A 179 -14.63 -5.59 -7.90
C LYS A 179 -15.87 -5.13 -8.67
N GLY A 180 -15.81 -5.18 -9.99
CA GLY A 180 -16.93 -4.97 -10.88
C GLY A 180 -17.68 -6.27 -11.17
N SER A 181 -18.61 -6.21 -12.13
CA SER A 181 -19.34 -7.39 -12.63
C SER A 181 -18.47 -8.30 -13.50
N ALA A 182 -17.50 -7.74 -14.23
CA ALA A 182 -16.67 -8.46 -15.19
C ALA A 182 -15.19 -8.55 -14.78
N GLU A 183 -14.70 -7.62 -13.94
CA GLU A 183 -13.27 -7.50 -13.64
C GLU A 183 -13.04 -7.25 -12.15
N THR A 184 -11.92 -7.78 -11.66
CA THR A 184 -11.35 -7.39 -10.37
C THR A 184 -9.95 -6.84 -10.63
N SER A 185 -9.67 -5.63 -10.13
CA SER A 185 -8.37 -4.98 -10.33
C SER A 185 -7.80 -4.56 -8.97
N ALA A 186 -6.47 -4.50 -8.89
CA ALA A 186 -5.76 -4.00 -7.72
C ALA A 186 -5.19 -2.60 -7.99
N TRP A 187 -5.29 -1.75 -6.99
CA TRP A 187 -4.82 -0.36 -6.99
C TRP A 187 -3.84 -0.18 -5.86
N PHE A 188 -2.64 0.32 -6.18
CA PHE A 188 -1.60 0.60 -5.21
C PHE A 188 -1.54 2.09 -4.93
N THR A 189 -1.61 2.42 -3.64
CA THR A 189 -1.65 3.80 -3.17
C THR A 189 -0.44 4.10 -2.29
N LEU A 190 0.27 5.17 -2.65
CA LEU A 190 1.28 5.83 -1.82
C LEU A 190 0.76 7.18 -1.38
N GLN A 191 0.85 7.47 -0.08
CA GLN A 191 0.49 8.75 0.50
C GLN A 191 1.65 9.28 1.33
N TYR A 192 2.04 10.52 1.05
CA TYR A 192 3.02 11.25 1.82
C TYR A 192 2.41 12.57 2.29
N ALA A 193 2.29 12.75 3.60
CA ALA A 193 1.73 13.93 4.21
C ALA A 193 2.75 14.57 5.16
N ALA A 194 2.98 15.86 4.98
CA ALA A 194 4.00 16.64 5.68
C ALA A 194 3.61 18.12 5.80
N GLU A 195 4.37 18.91 6.56
CA GLU A 195 4.18 20.36 6.63
C GLU A 195 4.62 21.09 5.36
N LYS A 196 5.57 20.50 4.62
CA LYS A 196 6.13 21.05 3.38
C LYS A 196 6.10 20.01 2.27
N TRP A 197 5.84 20.46 1.05
CA TRP A 197 5.93 19.63 -0.15
C TRP A 197 7.36 19.19 -0.42
N LEU A 198 7.47 17.98 -0.94
CA LEU A 198 8.67 17.53 -1.64
C LEU A 198 8.51 17.66 -3.16
N LEU A 199 7.28 17.84 -3.67
CA LEU A 199 6.97 17.79 -5.10
C LEU A 199 7.43 16.45 -5.69
N LEU A 200 6.88 15.37 -5.11
CA LEU A 200 7.22 13.99 -5.43
C LEU A 200 6.93 13.67 -6.89
N ASN A 201 7.87 12.99 -7.52
CA ASN A 201 7.75 12.55 -8.90
C ASN A 201 8.23 11.10 -9.11
N ASP A 202 8.93 10.52 -8.14
CA ASP A 202 9.47 9.16 -8.20
C ASP A 202 9.45 8.48 -6.82
N ALA A 203 9.33 7.16 -6.83
CA ALA A 203 9.41 6.30 -5.66
C ALA A 203 10.23 5.03 -5.95
N THR A 204 11.32 4.83 -5.21
CA THR A 204 12.13 3.60 -5.26
C THR A 204 11.98 2.80 -3.98
N PHE A 205 11.57 1.54 -4.10
CA PHE A 205 11.51 0.60 -2.99
C PHE A 205 12.87 -0.05 -2.74
N LEU A 206 13.18 -0.33 -1.48
CA LEU A 206 14.28 -1.19 -1.07
C LEU A 206 13.72 -2.32 -0.21
N PHE A 207 13.94 -3.56 -0.61
CA PHE A 207 13.57 -4.74 0.17
C PHE A 207 14.58 -5.86 -0.09
N ASP A 208 14.97 -6.57 0.97
CA ASP A 208 15.95 -7.66 0.91
C ASP A 208 17.24 -7.30 0.13
N GLY A 209 17.73 -6.07 0.32
CA GLY A 209 18.96 -5.53 -0.32
C GLY A 209 18.78 -5.03 -1.76
N LYS A 210 17.63 -5.32 -2.39
CA LYS A 210 17.33 -4.98 -3.79
C LYS A 210 16.46 -3.74 -3.91
N THR A 211 16.72 -2.95 -4.95
CA THR A 211 15.92 -1.78 -5.28
C THR A 211 14.93 -2.08 -6.40
N TYR A 212 13.75 -1.48 -6.33
CA TYR A 212 12.73 -1.52 -7.38
C TYR A 212 12.14 -0.12 -7.57
N GLU A 213 12.32 0.45 -8.75
CA GLU A 213 11.68 1.71 -9.15
C GLU A 213 10.22 1.42 -9.49
N TYR A 214 9.30 2.07 -8.78
CA TYR A 214 7.87 1.85 -8.98
C TYR A 214 7.31 2.99 -9.84
N PRO A 215 6.56 2.67 -10.92
CA PRO A 215 5.96 3.71 -11.74
C PRO A 215 4.86 4.43 -10.95
N VAL A 216 5.06 5.72 -10.73
CA VAL A 216 4.17 6.57 -9.93
C VAL A 216 3.78 7.81 -10.70
N HIS A 217 2.58 8.30 -10.40
CA HIS A 217 2.14 9.65 -10.71
C HIS A 217 1.56 10.24 -9.43
N PHE A 218 2.19 11.29 -8.90
CA PHE A 218 1.73 11.95 -7.69
C PHE A 218 0.84 13.14 -8.02
N GLU A 219 -0.28 13.21 -7.33
CA GLU A 219 -1.08 14.42 -7.20
C GLU A 219 -0.63 15.20 -5.96
N HIS A 220 -0.65 16.53 -6.04
CA HIS A 220 -0.15 17.40 -4.98
C HIS A 220 -1.28 18.24 -4.43
N HIS A 221 -1.51 18.12 -3.13
CA HIS A 221 -2.64 18.75 -2.46
C HIS A 221 -2.14 19.64 -1.31
N ARG A 222 -2.88 20.73 -1.06
CA ARG A 222 -2.60 21.69 0.01
C ARG A 222 -3.83 21.92 0.88
N GLY A 223 -3.65 21.78 2.19
CA GLY A 223 -4.59 22.21 3.21
C GLY A 223 -4.07 23.42 3.98
N HIS A 224 -4.81 23.82 5.03
CA HIS A 224 -4.46 24.99 5.84
C HIS A 224 -3.13 24.87 6.61
N HIS A 225 -2.80 23.66 7.09
CA HIS A 225 -1.62 23.42 7.95
C HIS A 225 -0.78 22.21 7.51
N GLN A 226 -1.12 21.61 6.37
CA GLN A 226 -0.49 20.38 5.91
C GLN A 226 -0.58 20.30 4.39
N THR A 227 0.42 19.68 3.81
CA THR A 227 0.45 19.24 2.43
C THR A 227 0.42 17.72 2.34
N TRP A 228 -0.21 17.17 1.32
CA TRP A 228 -0.12 15.73 1.05
C TRP A 228 0.03 15.47 -0.44
N GLU A 229 0.72 14.39 -0.76
CA GLU A 229 1.09 13.97 -2.10
C GLU A 229 0.70 12.50 -2.23
N THR A 230 -0.19 12.21 -3.18
CA THR A 230 -0.82 10.88 -3.31
C THR A 230 -0.54 10.34 -4.70
N SER A 231 -0.06 9.10 -4.79
CA SER A 231 -0.09 8.32 -6.02
C SER A 231 -1.08 7.19 -5.85
N ASP A 232 -2.06 7.08 -6.75
CA ASP A 232 -3.04 6.01 -6.75
C ASP A 232 -3.15 5.42 -8.15
N GLN A 233 -2.63 4.21 -8.34
CA GLN A 233 -2.39 3.64 -9.67
C GLN A 233 -2.81 2.16 -9.72
N GLY A 234 -3.42 1.77 -10.83
CA GLY A 234 -3.67 0.36 -11.14
C GLY A 234 -2.37 -0.43 -11.23
N THR A 235 -2.38 -1.67 -10.76
CA THR A 235 -1.19 -2.54 -10.73
C THR A 235 -1.21 -3.56 -11.86
N ALA A 236 -0.17 -3.58 -12.70
CA ALA A 236 0.04 -4.69 -13.64
C ALA A 236 0.82 -5.84 -12.98
N SER A 237 1.04 -6.94 -13.72
CA SER A 237 1.60 -8.18 -13.18
C SER A 237 3.00 -8.02 -12.58
N GLU A 238 3.88 -7.20 -13.17
CA GLU A 238 5.20 -6.91 -12.61
C GLU A 238 5.13 -6.12 -11.29
N GLN A 239 4.22 -5.15 -11.18
CA GLN A 239 3.98 -4.41 -9.94
C GLN A 239 3.43 -5.34 -8.85
N ILE A 240 2.52 -6.26 -9.20
CA ILE A 240 2.04 -7.28 -8.26
C ILE A 240 3.20 -8.15 -7.73
N LYS A 241 4.14 -8.59 -8.59
CA LYS A 241 5.33 -9.33 -8.13
C LYS A 241 6.15 -8.51 -7.13
N ALA A 242 6.38 -7.23 -7.41
CA ALA A 242 7.08 -6.33 -6.50
C ALA A 242 6.35 -6.20 -5.15
N LEU A 243 5.03 -6.00 -5.17
CA LEU A 243 4.21 -5.89 -3.95
C LEU A 243 4.19 -7.17 -3.13
N VAL A 244 4.20 -8.35 -3.77
CA VAL A 244 4.37 -9.65 -3.08
C VAL A 244 5.71 -9.72 -2.35
N ASN A 245 6.80 -9.29 -2.99
CA ASN A 245 8.12 -9.27 -2.35
C ASN A 245 8.18 -8.26 -1.20
N ILE A 246 7.63 -7.06 -1.39
CA ILE A 246 7.55 -6.02 -0.34
C ILE A 246 6.75 -6.54 0.86
N ALA A 247 5.62 -7.21 0.65
CA ALA A 247 4.80 -7.75 1.72
C ALA A 247 5.49 -8.88 2.52
N ALA A 248 6.39 -9.63 1.87
CA ALA A 248 7.12 -10.75 2.48
C ALA A 248 8.49 -10.38 3.07
N ALA A 249 9.04 -9.23 2.70
CA ALA A 249 10.37 -8.80 3.10
C ALA A 249 10.51 -8.61 4.61
N LYS A 250 11.69 -8.88 5.16
CA LYS A 250 11.97 -8.66 6.59
C LYS A 250 11.95 -7.17 6.96
N LYS A 251 12.44 -6.34 6.03
CA LYS A 251 12.43 -4.88 6.10
C LYS A 251 12.21 -4.37 4.69
N ALA A 252 11.33 -3.39 4.55
CA ALA A 252 11.14 -2.66 3.31
C ALA A 252 11.14 -1.16 3.58
N GLN A 253 11.65 -0.39 2.62
CA GLN A 253 11.71 1.07 2.68
C GLN A 253 11.25 1.65 1.34
N ILE A 254 10.78 2.89 1.37
CA ILE A 254 10.47 3.70 0.18
C ILE A 254 11.35 4.92 0.23
N LYS A 255 12.08 5.16 -0.85
CA LYS A 255 12.76 6.41 -1.13
C LYS A 255 11.85 7.23 -2.02
N TYR A 256 11.23 8.25 -1.44
CA TYR A 256 10.47 9.25 -2.17
C TYR A 256 11.42 10.32 -2.69
N ILE A 257 11.32 10.62 -3.97
CA ILE A 257 12.16 11.59 -4.67
C ILE A 257 11.22 12.65 -5.24
N GLY A 258 11.52 13.90 -4.94
CA GLY A 258 10.79 15.05 -5.47
C GLY A 258 11.73 16.21 -5.79
N GLU A 259 11.18 17.23 -6.43
CA GLU A 259 11.94 18.40 -6.88
C GLU A 259 12.58 19.18 -5.71
N LEU A 260 11.94 19.16 -4.54
CA LEU A 260 12.36 19.91 -3.36
C LEU A 260 13.11 19.06 -2.33
N GLY A 261 13.27 17.76 -2.57
CA GLY A 261 14.03 16.89 -1.68
C GLY A 261 13.79 15.41 -1.85
N THR A 262 14.48 14.64 -1.02
CA THR A 262 14.36 13.18 -0.98
C THR A 262 14.18 12.74 0.47
N ILE A 263 13.28 11.79 0.70
CA ILE A 263 13.09 11.17 2.00
C ILE A 263 13.05 9.65 1.87
N ILE A 264 13.64 8.95 2.84
CA ILE A 264 13.55 7.50 2.96
C ILE A 264 12.67 7.20 4.17
N ALA A 265 11.59 6.46 3.94
CA ALA A 265 10.65 6.03 4.98
C ALA A 265 10.62 4.50 5.05
N ASP A 266 10.50 3.95 6.26
CA ASP A 266 10.25 2.54 6.45
C ASP A 266 8.80 2.21 6.06
N ILE A 267 8.59 1.08 5.37
CA ILE A 267 7.26 0.47 5.25
C ILE A 267 7.03 -0.31 6.53
N MET A 268 6.07 0.16 7.32
CA MET A 268 5.84 -0.38 8.65
C MET A 268 5.32 -1.82 8.57
N PRO A 269 5.62 -2.70 9.57
CA PRO A 269 5.16 -4.09 9.54
C PRO A 269 3.65 -4.25 9.42
N ASN A 270 2.86 -3.32 9.97
CA ASN A 270 1.41 -3.31 9.82
C ASN A 270 0.96 -2.98 8.39
N GLN A 271 1.69 -2.13 7.66
CA GLN A 271 1.47 -1.84 6.25
C GLN A 271 1.82 -3.06 5.38
N GLN A 272 2.98 -3.70 5.61
CA GLN A 272 3.33 -4.96 4.94
C GLN A 272 2.29 -6.06 5.19
N ALA A 273 1.79 -6.19 6.42
CA ALA A 273 0.74 -7.14 6.74
C ALA A 273 -0.60 -6.81 6.06
N ALA A 274 -0.94 -5.53 5.91
CA ALA A 274 -2.13 -5.09 5.17
C ALA A 274 -2.01 -5.38 3.67
N LEU A 275 -0.83 -5.11 3.08
CA LEU A 275 -0.51 -5.50 1.70
C LEU A 275 -0.68 -7.00 1.50
N GLN A 276 -0.11 -7.83 2.39
CA GLN A 276 -0.24 -9.28 2.31
C GLN A 276 -1.71 -9.74 2.32
N ARG A 277 -2.54 -9.20 3.22
CA ARG A 277 -3.96 -9.55 3.30
C ARG A 277 -4.74 -9.14 2.05
N GLN A 278 -4.41 -7.99 1.46
CA GLN A 278 -5.06 -7.52 0.24
C GLN A 278 -4.63 -8.34 -0.99
N LEU A 279 -3.37 -8.74 -1.08
CA LEU A 279 -2.90 -9.66 -2.13
C LEU A 279 -3.53 -11.05 -1.99
N GLN A 280 -3.73 -11.53 -0.76
CA GLN A 280 -4.49 -12.77 -0.50
C GLN A 280 -5.94 -12.65 -0.93
N LEU A 281 -6.58 -11.53 -0.60
CA LEU A 281 -7.96 -11.24 -1.00
C LEU A 281 -8.08 -11.19 -2.52
N TYR A 282 -7.14 -10.53 -3.20
CA TYR A 282 -7.10 -10.41 -4.65
C TYR A 282 -6.98 -11.77 -5.31
N LYS A 283 -6.03 -12.59 -4.87
CA LYS A 283 -5.87 -13.97 -5.35
C LYS A 283 -7.16 -14.78 -5.19
N GLY A 284 -7.83 -14.69 -4.04
CA GLY A 284 -9.07 -15.43 -3.81
C GLY A 284 -10.23 -14.97 -4.72
N LEU A 285 -10.33 -13.67 -5.03
CA LEU A 285 -11.31 -13.16 -6.00
C LEU A 285 -11.04 -13.71 -7.40
N LEU A 286 -9.78 -13.69 -7.86
CA LEU A 286 -9.40 -14.22 -9.17
C LEU A 286 -9.59 -15.74 -9.29
N LEU A 287 -9.53 -16.46 -8.16
CA LEU A 287 -9.84 -17.89 -8.09
C LEU A 287 -11.34 -18.19 -7.94
N GLY A 288 -12.20 -17.16 -7.89
CA GLY A 288 -13.65 -17.30 -7.77
C GLY A 288 -14.15 -17.76 -6.40
N TYR A 289 -13.38 -17.58 -5.32
CA TYR A 289 -13.74 -18.06 -3.97
C TYR A 289 -14.91 -17.30 -3.33
N ASP A 290 -15.40 -16.24 -3.98
CA ASP A 290 -16.56 -15.47 -3.59
C ASP A 290 -17.88 -16.01 -4.16
N GLN A 291 -17.82 -16.94 -5.10
CA GLN A 291 -19.01 -17.60 -5.64
C GLN A 291 -19.54 -18.66 -4.66
N PRO A 292 -20.87 -18.83 -4.55
CA PRO A 292 -21.45 -19.94 -3.82
C PRO A 292 -21.05 -21.28 -4.50
N ASP A 293 -20.77 -22.28 -3.66
CA ASP A 293 -20.50 -23.66 -4.08
C ASP A 293 -21.73 -24.31 -4.74
#